data_AF-A0A1G7DCK0-F1
#
_entry.id   AF-A0A1G7DCK0-F1
#
_cell.length_a   1.000
_cell.length_b   1.000
_cell.length_c   1.000
_cell.angle_alpha   90.00
_cell.angle_beta   90.00
_cell.angle_gamma   90.00
#
_symmetry.space_group_name_H-M   'P 1'
#
loop_
_entity.id
_entity.type
_entity.pdbx_description
1 polymer ?
#
loop_
_entity_poly.entity_id
_entity_poly.type
_entity_poly.pdbx_seq_one_letter_code
_entity_poly.pdbx_strand_id
1 'polypeptide(L)'
;MKADDPAGTNGTATMSAANMMKVGLGLVLVVILAFVWVRWGPGSWEVQITGTTGDGRDVQYRIETVYAGTADTLIFKNKDAGFAPPYFKFDSADLQSVASRVTRECPQEPVMVNGYGLRIPFLDMFPNAVSIDAPERCLKAPSDQGEGEVTGTG
;
A
#
# COMPACT_ATOMS: atom_id res chain seq x y z
N MET A 1 -53.02 44.70 30.77
CA MET A 1 -51.71 44.31 30.23
C MET A 1 -50.91 43.63 31.32
N LYS A 2 -50.77 42.31 31.25
CA LYS A 2 -49.68 41.62 31.93
C LYS A 2 -49.31 40.45 31.02
N ALA A 3 -48.10 40.54 30.48
CA ALA A 3 -47.57 39.63 29.49
C ALA A 3 -47.18 38.32 30.20
N ASP A 4 -47.64 37.21 29.66
CA ASP A 4 -47.12 35.89 29.99
C ASP A 4 -45.88 35.64 29.12
N ASP A 5 -44.71 35.59 29.75
CA ASP A 5 -43.46 35.16 29.12
C ASP A 5 -43.37 33.63 29.18
N PRO A 6 -43.32 32.89 28.06
CA PRO A 6 -42.96 31.49 28.08
C PRO A 6 -41.43 31.36 28.12
N ALA A 7 -40.89 31.09 29.31
CA ALA A 7 -39.50 30.69 29.45
C ALA A 7 -39.27 29.38 28.66
N GLY A 8 -38.67 29.52 27.48
CA GLY A 8 -38.18 28.40 26.68
C GLY A 8 -37.10 27.66 27.45
N THR A 9 -37.42 26.44 27.88
CA THR A 9 -36.46 25.52 28.47
C THR A 9 -35.52 25.00 27.38
N ASN A 10 -34.35 25.64 27.27
CA ASN A 10 -33.23 25.05 26.55
C ASN A 10 -32.79 23.79 27.31
N GLY A 11 -33.36 22.65 26.95
CA GLY A 11 -32.96 21.35 27.46
C GLY A 11 -31.53 21.05 27.02
N THR A 12 -30.56 21.44 27.83
CA THR A 12 -29.22 20.87 27.78
C THR A 12 -29.35 19.40 28.16
N ALA A 13 -29.42 18.54 27.15
CA ALA A 13 -29.43 17.09 27.34
C ALA A 13 -28.16 16.69 28.09
N THR A 14 -28.26 16.50 29.40
CA THR A 14 -27.19 15.99 30.25
C THR A 14 -27.00 14.52 29.89
N MET A 15 -25.97 14.24 29.10
CA MET A 15 -25.62 12.86 28.76
C MET A 15 -25.30 12.09 30.04
N SER A 16 -25.98 10.96 30.24
CA SER A 16 -25.69 10.04 31.34
C SER A 16 -24.20 9.68 31.34
N ALA A 17 -23.59 9.50 32.52
CA ALA A 17 -22.19 9.09 32.68
C ALA A 17 -21.84 7.84 31.85
N ALA A 18 -22.78 6.90 31.71
CA ALA A 18 -22.62 5.72 30.86
C ALA A 18 -22.55 6.07 29.36
N ASN A 19 -23.28 7.10 28.92
CA ASN A 19 -23.21 7.59 27.54
C ASN A 19 -21.93 8.40 27.31
N MET A 20 -21.49 9.21 28.26
CA MET A 20 -20.19 9.89 28.20
C MET A 20 -19.02 8.90 28.12
N MET A 21 -19.06 7.80 28.89
CA MET A 21 -18.06 6.74 28.81
C MET A 21 -18.07 6.04 27.44
N LYS A 22 -19.25 5.75 26.87
CA LYS A 22 -19.37 5.16 25.52
C LYS A 22 -18.86 6.09 24.42
N VAL A 23 -19.18 7.39 24.51
CA VAL A 23 -18.68 8.40 23.57
C VAL A 23 -17.16 8.55 23.69
N GLY A 24 -16.63 8.60 24.91
CA GLY A 24 -15.18 8.65 25.16
C GLY A 24 -14.45 7.42 24.62
N LEU A 25 -14.96 6.21 24.90
CA LEU A 25 -14.39 4.97 24.38
C LEU A 25 -14.49 4.88 22.85
N GLY A 26 -15.61 5.33 22.28
CA GLY A 26 -15.79 5.42 20.83
C GLY A 26 -14.80 6.36 20.17
N LEU A 27 -14.56 7.54 20.74
CA LEU A 27 -13.54 8.48 20.24
C LEU A 27 -12.14 7.89 20.32
N VAL A 28 -11.79 7.21 21.42
CA VAL A 28 -10.50 6.52 21.56
C VAL A 28 -10.33 5.44 20.50
N LEU A 29 -11.35 4.62 20.25
CA LEU A 29 -11.31 3.62 19.18
C LEU A 29 -11.13 4.26 17.79
N VAL A 30 -11.84 5.36 17.50
CA VAL A 30 -11.68 6.09 16.23
C VAL A 30 -10.25 6.62 16.07
N VAL A 31 -9.67 7.19 17.13
CA VAL A 31 -8.27 7.66 17.12
C VAL A 31 -7.29 6.51 16.90
N ILE A 32 -7.50 5.35 17.55
CA ILE A 32 -6.68 4.17 17.35
C ILE A 32 -6.77 3.67 15.90
N LEU A 33 -7.99 3.58 15.34
CA LEU A 33 -8.20 3.16 13.96
C LEU A 33 -7.56 4.14 12.97
N ALA A 34 -7.70 5.46 13.20
CA ALA A 34 -7.04 6.48 12.40
C ALA A 34 -5.51 6.36 12.46
N PHE A 35 -4.95 6.13 13.65
CA PHE A 35 -3.50 5.92 13.81
C PHE A 35 -3.01 4.67 13.09
N VAL A 36 -3.73 3.54 13.25
CA VAL A 36 -3.44 2.29 12.53
C VAL A 36 -3.50 2.49 11.02
N TRP A 37 -4.50 3.22 10.53
CA TRP A 37 -4.64 3.52 9.10
C TRP A 37 -3.54 4.45 8.58
N VAL A 38 -3.16 5.51 9.32
CA VAL A 38 -2.03 6.36 8.92
C VAL A 38 -0.72 5.56 8.91
N ARG A 39 -0.57 4.63 9.86
CA ARG A 39 0.67 3.87 10.04
C ARG A 39 0.79 2.69 9.08
N TRP A 40 -0.30 2.03 8.71
CA TRP A 40 -0.30 0.79 7.93
C TRP A 40 -1.32 0.80 6.78
N GLY A 41 -1.86 1.95 6.45
CA GLY A 41 -2.80 2.11 5.35
C GLY A 41 -2.18 1.80 3.98
N PRO A 42 -3.04 1.70 2.96
CA PRO A 42 -2.61 1.53 1.59
C PRO A 42 -1.85 2.77 1.12
N GLY A 43 -0.78 2.54 0.36
CA GLY A 43 0.02 3.57 -0.29
C GLY A 43 0.37 3.14 -1.71
N SER A 44 0.65 4.13 -2.55
CA SER A 44 1.19 3.97 -3.88
C SER A 44 2.49 4.77 -3.98
N TRP A 45 3.51 4.16 -4.58
CA TRP A 45 4.82 4.78 -4.75
C TRP A 45 5.25 4.66 -6.21
N GLU A 46 5.60 5.79 -6.81
CA GLU A 46 6.24 5.82 -8.13
C GLU A 46 7.74 5.56 -7.96
N VAL A 47 8.21 4.42 -8.47
CA VAL A 47 9.56 3.94 -8.22
C VAL A 47 10.12 3.19 -9.43
N GLN A 48 11.43 3.15 -9.56
CA GLN A 48 12.13 2.30 -10.53
C GLN A 48 12.59 1.02 -9.84
N ILE A 49 12.33 -0.15 -10.44
CA ILE A 49 12.74 -1.45 -9.87
C ILE A 49 14.17 -1.77 -10.31
N THR A 50 15.11 -1.69 -9.37
CA THR A 50 16.54 -1.90 -9.62
C THR A 50 16.97 -3.34 -9.47
N GLY A 51 16.21 -4.15 -8.73
CA GLY A 51 16.57 -5.54 -8.48
C GLY A 51 15.52 -6.31 -7.70
N THR A 52 15.63 -7.63 -7.75
CA THR A 52 14.76 -8.53 -7.02
C THR A 52 15.58 -9.66 -6.40
N THR A 53 15.25 -10.09 -5.17
CA THR A 53 15.87 -11.26 -4.52
C THR A 53 14.83 -12.11 -3.79
N GLY A 54 15.03 -13.42 -3.70
CA GLY A 54 14.14 -14.35 -3.00
C GLY A 54 14.52 -15.79 -3.31
N ASP A 55 14.58 -16.66 -2.29
CA ASP A 55 15.08 -18.04 -2.42
C ASP A 55 13.97 -19.11 -2.45
N GLY A 56 12.71 -18.70 -2.33
CA GLY A 56 11.55 -19.61 -2.34
C GLY A 56 11.50 -20.60 -1.17
N ARG A 57 12.44 -20.55 -0.22
CA ARG A 57 12.54 -21.52 0.89
C ARG A 57 12.08 -20.94 2.22
N ASP A 58 12.45 -19.69 2.53
CA ASP A 58 12.01 -18.93 3.72
C ASP A 58 11.37 -17.60 3.32
N VAL A 59 10.49 -17.73 2.32
CA VAL A 59 10.12 -16.76 1.30
C VAL A 59 9.89 -15.34 1.81
N GLN A 60 10.94 -14.50 1.73
CA GLN A 60 10.84 -13.05 1.73
C GLN A 60 11.34 -12.55 0.37
N TYR A 61 10.42 -12.10 -0.48
CA TYR A 61 10.76 -11.45 -1.74
C TYR A 61 11.14 -10.00 -1.48
N ARG A 62 12.34 -9.62 -1.90
CA ARG A 62 12.83 -8.25 -1.83
C ARG A 62 12.70 -7.59 -3.19
N ILE A 63 11.95 -6.50 -3.25
CA ILE A 63 11.92 -5.61 -4.41
C ILE A 63 12.69 -4.36 -4.02
N GLU A 64 13.82 -4.15 -4.69
CA GLU A 64 14.67 -2.97 -4.50
C GLU A 64 14.23 -1.90 -5.48
N THR A 65 13.91 -0.73 -4.96
CA THR A 65 13.45 0.37 -5.78
C THR A 65 14.09 1.69 -5.39
N VAL A 66 14.10 2.62 -6.34
CA VAL A 66 14.52 4.01 -6.15
C VAL A 66 13.33 4.90 -6.50
N TYR A 67 13.03 5.88 -5.65
CA TYR A 67 11.98 6.85 -5.94
C TYR A 67 12.28 7.61 -7.24
N ALA A 68 11.28 7.69 -8.12
CA ALA A 68 11.45 8.36 -9.41
C ALA A 68 11.93 9.81 -9.20
N GLY A 69 13.01 10.19 -9.88
CA GLY A 69 13.60 11.53 -9.79
C GLY A 69 14.47 11.80 -8.55
N THR A 70 14.74 10.80 -7.70
CA THR A 70 15.64 10.94 -6.53
C THR A 70 16.64 9.76 -6.45
N ALA A 71 17.51 9.77 -5.45
CA ALA A 71 18.38 8.63 -5.12
C ALA A 71 17.90 7.84 -3.88
N ASP A 72 16.71 8.14 -3.37
CA ASP A 72 16.18 7.52 -2.16
C ASP A 72 15.71 6.10 -2.46
N THR A 73 16.15 5.14 -1.64
CA THR A 73 15.84 3.73 -1.82
C THR A 73 14.61 3.32 -1.02
N LEU A 74 13.73 2.55 -1.65
CA LEU A 74 12.59 1.91 -1.03
C LEU A 74 12.70 0.40 -1.24
N ILE A 75 12.53 -0.36 -0.17
CA ILE A 75 12.69 -1.81 -0.19
C ILE A 75 11.40 -2.43 0.29
N PHE A 76 10.74 -3.18 -0.59
CA PHE A 76 9.58 -4.00 -0.23
C PHE A 76 10.06 -5.39 0.16
N LYS A 77 9.52 -5.93 1.27
CA LYS A 77 9.78 -7.32 1.69
C LYS A 77 8.45 -8.04 1.83
N ASN A 78 8.09 -8.84 0.84
CA ASN A 78 6.88 -9.65 0.85
C ASN A 78 7.20 -11.01 1.45
N LYS A 79 6.56 -11.37 2.56
CA LYS A 79 6.65 -12.72 3.12
C LYS A 79 5.44 -13.54 2.70
N ASP A 80 5.64 -14.72 2.11
CA ASP A 80 4.54 -15.67 1.91
C ASP A 80 4.12 -16.21 3.27
N ALA A 81 2.96 -15.74 3.73
CA ALA A 81 2.27 -16.35 4.84
C ALA A 81 1.28 -17.33 4.22
N GLY A 82 1.43 -18.62 4.50
CA GLY A 82 0.41 -19.60 4.19
C GLY A 82 -0.96 -19.20 4.78
N PHE A 83 -1.99 -20.00 4.47
CA PHE A 83 -3.40 -19.73 4.81
C PHE A 83 -3.63 -19.36 6.28
N ALA A 84 -3.64 -18.06 6.58
CA ALA A 84 -4.11 -17.49 7.84
C ALA A 84 -4.90 -16.21 7.52
N PRO A 85 -6.21 -16.14 7.83
CA PRO A 85 -7.01 -14.95 7.56
C PRO A 85 -6.56 -13.81 8.51
N PRO A 86 -6.54 -12.53 8.08
CA PRO A 86 -7.33 -11.92 7.01
C PRO A 86 -6.52 -11.42 5.79
N TYR A 87 -5.23 -11.75 5.69
CA TYR A 87 -4.37 -11.29 4.60
C TYR A 87 -3.91 -12.47 3.74
N PHE A 88 -4.63 -12.68 2.63
CA PHE A 88 -4.19 -13.52 1.53
C PHE A 88 -2.91 -12.88 0.93
N LYS A 89 -1.73 -13.46 1.20
CA LYS A 89 -0.46 -13.10 0.54
C LYS A 89 -0.07 -14.19 -0.49
N PHE A 90 -0.97 -14.47 -1.43
CA PHE A 90 -0.88 -15.65 -2.30
C PHE A 90 -0.03 -15.47 -3.57
N ASP A 91 0.42 -14.24 -3.88
CA ASP A 91 1.00 -13.94 -5.19
C ASP A 91 2.40 -13.31 -5.10
N SER A 92 3.14 -13.47 -3.99
CA SER A 92 4.45 -12.82 -3.89
C SER A 92 5.47 -13.38 -4.89
N ALA A 93 5.33 -14.65 -5.29
CA ALA A 93 6.10 -15.25 -6.39
C ALA A 93 5.79 -14.61 -7.75
N ASP A 94 4.51 -14.28 -7.99
CA ASP A 94 4.08 -13.61 -9.21
C ASP A 94 4.56 -12.15 -9.22
N LEU A 95 4.42 -11.44 -8.10
CA LEU A 95 4.96 -10.07 -7.95
C LEU A 95 6.48 -10.03 -8.17
N GLN A 96 7.21 -11.01 -7.64
CA GLN A 96 8.64 -11.15 -7.90
C GLN A 96 8.93 -11.37 -9.39
N SER A 97 8.14 -12.21 -10.05
CA SER A 97 8.29 -12.50 -11.48
C SER A 97 8.01 -11.26 -12.35
N VAL A 98 6.98 -10.48 -12.00
CA VAL A 98 6.67 -9.19 -12.63
C VAL A 98 7.80 -8.19 -12.41
N ALA A 99 8.26 -8.03 -11.16
CA ALA A 99 9.38 -7.14 -10.83
C ALA A 99 10.66 -7.52 -11.60
N SER A 100 10.98 -8.82 -11.68
CA SER A 100 12.13 -9.31 -12.43
C SER A 100 12.02 -9.02 -13.93
N ARG A 101 10.81 -9.13 -14.51
CA ARG A 101 10.55 -8.78 -15.90
C ARG A 101 10.73 -7.29 -16.14
N VAL A 102 10.15 -6.44 -15.29
CA VAL A 102 10.30 -4.97 -15.39
C VAL A 102 11.78 -4.57 -15.35
N THR A 103 12.58 -5.14 -14.44
CA THR A 103 14.02 -4.85 -14.37
C THR A 103 14.78 -5.30 -15.62
N ARG A 104 14.33 -6.37 -16.30
CA ARG A 104 14.99 -6.87 -17.52
C ARG A 104 14.62 -6.10 -18.78
N GLU A 105 13.32 -5.86 -18.97
CA GLU A 105 12.77 -5.30 -20.21
C GLU A 105 12.69 -3.77 -20.16
N CYS A 106 12.50 -3.19 -18.98
CA CYS A 106 12.28 -1.75 -18.78
C CYS A 106 13.03 -1.19 -17.54
N PRO A 107 14.36 -1.36 -17.43
CA PRO A 107 15.11 -1.00 -16.22
C PRO A 107 15.07 0.49 -15.84
N GLN A 108 14.78 1.38 -16.80
CA GLN A 108 14.74 2.83 -16.59
C GLN A 108 13.32 3.37 -16.39
N GLU A 109 12.30 2.52 -16.53
CA GLU A 109 10.92 2.96 -16.51
C GLU A 109 10.42 3.10 -15.06
N PRO A 110 9.82 4.24 -14.69
CA PRO A 110 9.09 4.35 -13.43
C PRO A 110 7.84 3.48 -13.48
N VAL A 111 7.60 2.72 -12.41
CA VAL A 111 6.43 1.89 -12.22
C VAL A 111 5.74 2.27 -10.91
N MET A 112 4.43 2.04 -10.85
CA MET A 112 3.67 2.27 -9.63
C MET A 112 3.63 0.98 -8.82
N VAL A 113 4.23 1.01 -7.64
CA VAL A 113 4.11 -0.09 -6.68
C VAL A 113 3.06 0.28 -5.66
N ASN A 114 2.00 -0.53 -5.58
CA ASN A 114 0.95 -0.38 -4.56
C ASN A 114 1.24 -1.34 -3.42
N GLY A 115 1.01 -0.89 -2.19
CA GLY A 115 1.33 -1.69 -1.03
C GLY A 115 0.83 -1.09 0.26
N TYR A 116 1.30 -1.63 1.38
CA TYR A 116 0.97 -1.13 2.71
C TYR A 116 2.13 -1.25 3.68
N GLY A 117 2.08 -0.40 4.70
CA GLY A 117 3.06 -0.33 5.77
C GLY A 117 4.13 0.74 5.56
N LEU A 118 4.72 1.16 6.69
CA LEU A 118 5.83 2.10 6.73
C LEU A 118 7.14 1.36 6.99
N ARG A 119 8.20 1.84 6.35
CA ARG A 119 9.58 1.49 6.66
C ARG A 119 9.95 2.01 8.06
N ILE A 120 10.15 1.13 9.02
CA ILE A 120 10.79 1.46 10.30
C ILE A 120 12.12 0.71 10.40
N PRO A 121 13.26 1.40 10.19
CA PRO A 121 14.60 0.80 10.30
C PRO A 121 14.85 0.09 11.62
N PHE A 122 14.43 0.68 12.74
CA PHE A 122 14.70 0.16 14.08
C PHE A 122 13.97 -1.16 14.41
N LEU A 123 12.80 -1.41 13.80
CA LEU A 123 11.98 -2.58 14.07
C LEU A 123 12.08 -3.66 12.97
N ASP A 124 13.06 -3.53 12.06
CA ASP A 124 13.20 -4.36 10.85
C ASP A 124 11.89 -4.46 10.03
N MET A 125 11.07 -3.40 10.08
CA MET A 125 9.79 -3.36 9.38
C MET A 125 9.97 -2.74 8.00
N PHE A 126 9.49 -3.47 7.00
CA PHE A 126 9.47 -3.05 5.60
C PHE A 126 8.04 -3.06 5.07
N PRO A 127 7.71 -2.17 4.11
CA PRO A 127 6.43 -2.21 3.42
C PRO A 127 6.27 -3.53 2.65
N ASN A 128 5.02 -3.95 2.47
CA ASN A 128 4.65 -5.07 1.60
C ASN A 128 4.08 -4.49 0.30
N ALA A 129 4.55 -4.98 -0.84
CA ALA A 129 3.92 -4.73 -2.13
C ALA A 129 2.70 -5.62 -2.31
N VAL A 130 1.69 -5.14 -3.04
CA VAL A 130 0.44 -5.84 -3.35
C VAL A 130 0.23 -5.91 -4.85
N SER A 131 0.57 -4.84 -5.58
CA SER A 131 0.59 -4.85 -7.04
C SER A 131 1.72 -3.98 -7.59
N ILE A 132 2.11 -4.25 -8.83
CA ILE A 132 3.06 -3.47 -9.60
C ILE A 132 2.38 -3.12 -10.91
N ASP A 133 2.07 -1.84 -11.10
CA ASP A 133 1.51 -1.33 -12.34
C ASP A 133 2.66 -0.74 -13.17
N ALA A 134 2.98 -1.44 -14.25
CA ALA A 134 4.01 -1.03 -15.21
C ALA A 134 3.39 -0.85 -16.60
N PRO A 135 4.02 -0.10 -17.51
CA PRO A 135 3.52 0.02 -18.88
C PRO A 135 3.41 -1.34 -19.56
N GLU A 136 2.41 -1.52 -20.42
CA GLU A 136 2.11 -2.82 -21.06
C GLU A 136 3.32 -3.46 -21.74
N ARG A 137 4.17 -2.66 -22.40
CA ARG A 137 5.40 -3.12 -23.06
C ARG A 137 6.36 -3.85 -22.10
N CYS A 138 6.36 -3.47 -20.82
CA CYS A 138 7.20 -4.05 -19.77
C CYS A 138 6.60 -5.33 -19.18
N LEU A 139 5.29 -5.55 -19.37
CA LEU A 139 4.55 -6.70 -18.87
C LEU A 139 4.33 -7.77 -19.95
N LYS A 140 4.33 -7.39 -21.23
CA LYS A 140 4.16 -8.30 -22.38
C LYS A 140 5.13 -9.47 -22.33
N ALA A 141 4.68 -10.62 -22.84
CA ALA A 141 5.55 -11.77 -23.00
C ALA A 141 6.66 -11.44 -24.03
N PRO A 142 7.88 -11.97 -23.86
CA PRO A 142 8.95 -11.76 -24.83
C PRO A 142 8.57 -12.18 -26.27
N SER A 143 7.67 -13.16 -26.42
CA SER A 143 7.12 -13.60 -27.71
C SER A 143 6.34 -12.50 -28.43
N ASP A 144 5.70 -11.60 -27.69
CA ASP A 144 4.74 -10.63 -28.21
C ASP A 144 5.41 -9.28 -28.52
N GLN A 145 6.71 -9.16 -28.22
CA GLN A 145 7.50 -7.95 -28.48
C GLN A 145 8.00 -7.87 -29.93
N GLY A 146 7.96 -8.98 -30.70
CA GLY A 146 8.47 -9.06 -32.08
C GLY A 146 7.47 -8.74 -33.19
N GLU A 147 6.19 -8.52 -32.88
CA GLU A 147 5.15 -8.33 -33.91
C GLU A 147 4.96 -6.88 -34.36
N GLY A 148 5.65 -5.91 -33.72
CA GLY A 148 5.48 -4.47 -33.97
C GLY A 148 6.59 -3.76 -34.74
N GLU A 149 7.74 -4.41 -35.01
CA GLU A 149 8.91 -3.76 -35.60
C GLU A 149 9.28 -4.34 -36.98
N VAL A 150 8.29 -4.38 -37.88
CA VAL A 150 8.55 -4.55 -39.32
C VAL A 150 7.64 -3.61 -40.11
N THR A 151 7.84 -2.29 -39.95
CA THR A 151 7.29 -1.34 -40.93
C THR A 151 8.30 -0.23 -41.23
N GLY A 152 8.85 -0.24 -42.45
CA GLY A 152 9.29 0.99 -43.11
C GLY A 152 10.78 1.18 -43.31
N THR A 153 11.46 0.29 -44.05
CA THR A 153 12.54 0.72 -44.94
C THR A 153 12.53 -0.17 -46.18
N GLY A 154 11.96 0.36 -47.26
CA GLY A 154 11.92 -0.20 -48.61
C GLY A 154 11.52 0.90 -49.57
#